data_AF-A7NMX2-F1
#
_entry.id   AF-A7NMX2-F1
#
_cell.length_a   1.000
_cell.length_b   1.000
_cell.length_c   1.000
_cell.angle_alpha   90.00
_cell.angle_beta   90.00
_cell.angle_gamma   90.00
#
_symmetry.space_group_name_H-M   'P 1'
#
loop_
_entity.id
_entity.type
_entity.pdbx_description
1 polymer ?
#
loop_
_entity_poly.entity_id
_entity_poly.type
_entity_poly.pdbx_seq_one_letter_code
_entity_poly.pdbx_strand_id
1 'polypeptide(L)'
;MPINPHRDYTRQEQLALDLTELFAEGLRDEEGRLPLALQGIGSAAMAMQVEEAGVPLPMFNRMLTTANEISLERAGAMPEELVEELEKRGFPQIARIVRAGIAACRDEDDYRNFVRWLIQVRNLIVFRAQALRHRTSDQP
;
A
#
# COMPACT_ATOMS: atom_id res chain seq x y z
N MET A 1 0.42 8.63 -15.34
CA MET A 1 -0.91 8.84 -15.97
C MET A 1 -1.86 8.90 -14.81
N PRO A 2 -2.58 10.02 -14.61
CA PRO A 2 -3.36 10.22 -13.39
C PRO A 2 -4.34 9.05 -13.21
N ILE A 3 -4.34 8.49 -12.00
CA ILE A 3 -5.18 7.34 -11.65
C ILE A 3 -6.63 7.82 -11.57
N ASN A 4 -7.45 7.41 -12.54
CA ASN A 4 -8.89 7.68 -12.55
C ASN A 4 -9.64 6.65 -11.69
N PRO A 5 -10.29 7.04 -10.58
CA PRO A 5 -11.00 6.12 -9.68
C PRO A 5 -12.32 5.58 -10.24
N HIS A 6 -12.86 6.15 -11.32
CA HIS A 6 -14.12 5.76 -11.94
C HIS A 6 -13.96 4.84 -13.16
N ARG A 7 -12.73 4.37 -13.40
CA ARG A 7 -12.38 3.52 -14.52
C ARG A 7 -12.05 2.11 -14.03
N ASP A 8 -12.52 1.11 -14.76
CA ASP A 8 -12.06 -0.27 -14.59
C ASP A 8 -10.67 -0.46 -15.21
N TYR A 9 -9.75 -1.03 -14.43
CA TYR A 9 -8.40 -1.37 -14.88
C TYR A 9 -8.26 -2.88 -15.00
N THR A 10 -7.67 -3.32 -16.11
CA THR A 10 -7.23 -4.70 -16.27
C THR A 10 -6.09 -5.03 -15.28
N ARG A 11 -5.82 -6.32 -15.09
CA ARG A 11 -4.70 -6.78 -14.24
C ARG A 11 -3.36 -6.14 -14.66
N GLN A 12 -3.06 -6.16 -15.96
CA GLN A 12 -1.80 -5.62 -16.49
C GLN A 12 -1.68 -4.12 -16.22
N GLU A 13 -2.78 -3.38 -16.36
CA GLU A 13 -2.78 -1.95 -16.07
C GLU A 13 -2.57 -1.67 -14.58
N GLN A 14 -3.20 -2.44 -13.67
CA GLN A 14 -2.99 -2.29 -12.22
C GLN A 14 -1.53 -2.54 -11.81
N LEU A 15 -0.87 -3.53 -12.43
CA LEU A 15 0.55 -3.80 -12.21
C LEU A 15 1.46 -2.68 -12.74
N ALA A 16 1.04 -1.98 -13.79
CA ALA A 16 1.79 -0.90 -14.41
C ALA A 16 1.52 0.49 -13.78
N LEU A 17 0.56 0.61 -12.86
CA LEU A 17 0.26 1.89 -12.20
C LEU A 17 1.45 2.36 -11.36
N ASP A 18 1.84 3.61 -11.54
CA ASP A 18 2.74 4.27 -10.60
C ASP A 18 1.95 4.75 -9.38
N LEU A 19 1.93 3.93 -8.33
CA LEU A 19 1.15 4.20 -7.13
C LEU A 19 1.69 5.37 -6.30
N THR A 20 2.90 5.89 -6.60
CA THR A 20 3.33 7.15 -5.96
C THR A 20 2.49 8.34 -6.40
N GLU A 21 1.89 8.29 -7.61
CA GLU A 21 0.98 9.34 -8.08
C GLU A 21 -0.31 9.44 -7.23
N LEU A 22 -0.68 8.38 -6.48
CA LEU A 22 -1.88 8.40 -5.62
C LEU A 22 -1.79 9.43 -4.49
N PHE A 23 -0.57 9.82 -4.11
CA PHE A 23 -0.34 10.71 -2.98
C PHE A 23 -0.17 12.19 -3.41
N ALA A 24 -0.22 12.48 -4.71
CA ALA A 24 0.01 13.83 -5.24
C ALA A 24 -0.98 14.86 -4.69
N GLU A 25 -2.23 14.45 -4.48
CA GLU A 25 -3.31 15.28 -3.93
C GLU A 25 -3.43 15.16 -2.39
N GLY A 26 -2.52 14.42 -1.75
CA GLY A 26 -2.52 14.16 -0.32
C GLY A 26 -3.33 12.92 0.12
N LEU A 27 -3.50 12.79 1.44
CA LEU A 27 -4.09 11.61 2.09
C LEU A 27 -5.48 11.87 2.71
N ARG A 28 -6.04 13.06 2.45
CA ARG A 28 -7.36 13.48 2.92
C ARG A 28 -8.13 14.20 1.81
N ASP A 29 -9.39 13.83 1.64
CA ASP A 29 -10.38 14.61 0.89
C ASP A 29 -10.89 15.81 1.71
N GLU A 30 -11.86 16.55 1.15
CA GLU A 30 -12.45 17.73 1.77
C GLU A 30 -13.14 17.39 3.11
N GLU A 31 -13.57 16.15 3.29
CA GLU A 31 -14.19 15.61 4.50
C GLU A 31 -13.18 14.99 5.49
N GLY A 32 -11.87 15.05 5.19
CA GLY A 32 -10.81 14.50 6.03
C GLY A 32 -10.66 12.98 5.97
N ARG A 33 -11.25 12.32 4.97
CA ARG A 33 -11.22 10.88 4.75
C ARG A 33 -10.21 10.52 3.67
N LEU A 34 -9.82 9.26 3.58
CA LEU A 34 -8.97 8.77 2.50
C LEU A 34 -9.61 9.06 1.13
N PRO A 35 -8.89 9.64 0.16
CA PRO A 35 -9.40 9.81 -1.19
C PRO A 35 -9.90 8.50 -1.83
N LEU A 36 -10.95 8.56 -2.65
CA LEU A 36 -11.53 7.38 -3.33
C LEU A 36 -10.51 6.59 -4.17
N ALA A 37 -9.56 7.29 -4.81
CA ALA A 37 -8.50 6.66 -5.57
C ALA A 37 -7.61 5.76 -4.69
N LEU A 38 -7.32 6.18 -3.46
CA LEU A 38 -6.57 5.39 -2.49
C LEU A 38 -7.40 4.22 -1.95
N GLN A 39 -8.68 4.46 -1.60
CA GLN A 39 -9.56 3.42 -1.07
C GLN A 39 -9.87 2.32 -2.08
N GLY A 40 -10.16 2.67 -3.34
CA GLY A 40 -10.54 1.73 -4.38
C GLY A 40 -9.35 1.15 -5.12
N ILE A 41 -9.10 1.66 -6.32
CA ILE A 41 -8.10 1.12 -7.24
C ILE A 41 -6.68 1.11 -6.66
N GLY A 42 -6.31 2.10 -5.84
CA GLY A 42 -4.98 2.21 -5.25
C GLY A 42 -4.66 1.08 -4.28
N SER A 43 -5.59 0.75 -3.38
CA SER A 43 -5.40 -0.36 -2.44
C SER A 43 -5.38 -1.73 -3.15
N ALA A 44 -6.23 -1.91 -4.15
CA ALA A 44 -6.28 -3.13 -4.98
C ALA A 44 -5.00 -3.32 -5.82
N ALA A 45 -4.53 -2.26 -6.48
CA ALA A 45 -3.31 -2.28 -7.27
C ALA A 45 -2.08 -2.50 -6.40
N MET A 46 -1.99 -1.85 -5.22
CA MET A 46 -0.88 -2.07 -4.29
C MET A 46 -0.84 -3.53 -3.81
N ALA A 47 -1.98 -4.09 -3.42
CA ALA A 47 -2.05 -5.49 -3.01
C ALA A 47 -1.59 -6.44 -4.13
N MET A 48 -1.97 -6.15 -5.38
CA MET A 48 -1.55 -6.91 -6.55
C MET A 48 -0.04 -6.77 -6.83
N GLN A 49 0.52 -5.57 -6.73
CA GLN A 49 1.95 -5.33 -6.93
C GLN A 49 2.80 -5.98 -5.83
N VAL A 50 2.35 -5.96 -4.58
CA VAL A 50 3.01 -6.64 -3.45
C VAL A 50 3.00 -8.15 -3.64
N GLU A 51 1.87 -8.71 -4.09
CA GLU A 51 1.72 -10.13 -4.42
C GLU A 51 2.62 -10.55 -5.60
N GLU A 52 2.58 -9.81 -6.71
CA GLU A 52 3.39 -10.07 -7.91
C GLU A 52 4.89 -9.95 -7.64
N ALA A 53 5.29 -8.98 -6.81
CA ALA A 53 6.68 -8.84 -6.37
C ALA A 53 7.14 -9.98 -5.44
N GLY A 54 6.22 -10.79 -4.89
CA GLY A 54 6.54 -11.89 -3.99
C GLY A 54 6.93 -11.44 -2.58
N VAL A 55 6.44 -10.28 -2.12
CA VAL A 55 6.71 -9.80 -0.76
C VAL A 55 6.07 -10.74 0.27
N PRO A 56 6.84 -11.31 1.22
CA PRO A 56 6.26 -12.17 2.24
C PRO A 56 5.28 -11.40 3.13
N LEU A 57 4.05 -11.92 3.30
CA LEU A 57 3.06 -11.32 4.20
C LEU A 57 3.59 -11.06 5.63
N PRO A 58 4.39 -11.95 6.26
CA PRO A 58 4.99 -11.65 7.56
C PRO A 58 5.89 -10.42 7.56
N MET A 59 6.58 -10.12 6.45
CA MET A 59 7.40 -8.92 6.31
C MET A 59 6.52 -7.67 6.24
N PHE A 60 5.47 -7.70 5.40
CA PHE A 60 4.52 -6.59 5.32
C PHE A 60 3.82 -6.33 6.66
N ASN A 61 3.49 -7.39 7.43
CA ASN A 61 2.92 -7.26 8.76
C ASN A 61 3.89 -6.59 9.76
N ARG A 62 5.20 -6.89 9.71
CA ARG A 62 6.18 -6.24 10.59
C ARG A 62 6.28 -4.75 10.31
N MET A 63 6.37 -4.37 9.03
CA MET A 63 6.33 -2.96 8.62
C MET A 63 5.07 -2.27 9.17
N LEU A 64 3.91 -2.92 9.06
CA LEU A 64 2.66 -2.39 9.62
C LEU A 64 2.69 -2.23 11.13
N THR A 65 3.24 -3.19 11.88
CA THR A 65 3.41 -3.08 13.33
C THR A 65 4.25 -1.85 13.66
N THR A 66 5.42 -1.68 13.03
CA THR A 66 6.27 -0.51 13.23
C THR A 66 5.54 0.78 12.86
N ALA A 67 4.82 0.82 11.74
CA ALA A 67 4.07 2.00 11.30
C ALA A 67 2.98 2.42 12.30
N ASN A 68 2.36 1.47 13.00
CA ASN A 68 1.36 1.76 14.03
C ASN A 68 1.97 2.25 15.36
N GLU A 69 3.24 1.96 15.62
CA GLU A 69 3.91 2.25 16.90
C GLU A 69 4.66 3.59 16.89
N ILE A 70 5.01 4.10 15.70
CA ILE A 70 5.79 5.33 15.55
C ILE A 70 4.91 6.53 15.16
N SER A 71 5.36 7.74 15.49
CA SER A 71 4.74 9.01 15.05
C SER A 71 5.09 9.35 13.60
N LEU A 72 4.37 10.29 13.00
CA LEU A 72 4.75 10.88 11.71
C LEU A 72 6.15 11.51 11.79
N GLU A 73 6.46 12.22 12.88
CA GLU A 73 7.77 12.84 13.07
C GLU A 73 8.90 11.80 12.95
N ARG A 74 8.76 10.66 13.63
CA ARG A 74 9.74 9.57 13.55
C ARG A 74 9.77 8.91 12.18
N ALA A 75 8.60 8.63 11.59
CA ALA A 75 8.51 8.04 10.25
C ALA A 75 9.13 8.93 9.17
N GLY A 76 9.00 10.25 9.30
CA GLY A 76 9.61 11.23 8.39
C GLY A 76 11.11 11.42 8.61
N ALA A 77 11.58 11.35 9.86
CA ALA A 77 13.00 11.45 10.19
C ALA A 77 13.79 10.19 9.82
N MET A 78 13.19 9.01 9.97
CA MET A 78 13.81 7.70 9.74
C MET A 78 12.90 6.75 8.93
N PRO A 79 12.55 7.09 7.67
CA PRO A 79 11.65 6.28 6.85
C PRO A 79 12.17 4.86 6.59
N GLU A 80 13.48 4.64 6.65
CA GLU A 80 14.12 3.33 6.59
C GLU A 80 13.65 2.37 7.69
N GLU A 81 13.23 2.83 8.86
CA GLU A 81 12.66 1.93 9.88
C GLU A 81 11.45 1.15 9.36
N LEU A 82 10.73 1.71 8.38
CA LEU A 82 9.58 1.07 7.75
C LEU A 82 9.96 0.25 6.51
N VAL A 83 11.00 0.64 5.77
CA VAL A 83 11.26 0.08 4.43
C VAL A 83 12.60 -0.64 4.27
N GLU A 84 13.48 -0.63 5.27
CA GLU A 84 14.82 -1.21 5.19
C GLU A 84 14.77 -2.70 4.80
N GLU A 85 13.89 -3.48 5.43
CA GLU A 85 13.73 -4.90 5.07
C GLU A 85 13.20 -5.10 3.65
N LEU A 86 12.32 -4.21 3.16
CA LEU A 86 11.84 -4.27 1.78
C LEU A 86 13.00 -4.03 0.80
N GLU A 87 13.85 -3.04 1.08
CA GLU A 87 14.99 -2.70 0.24
C GLU A 87 16.05 -3.81 0.25
N LYS A 88 16.46 -4.28 1.44
CA LYS A 88 17.44 -5.36 1.60
C LYS A 88 17.04 -6.66 0.92
N ARG A 89 15.73 -6.93 0.81
CA ARG A 89 15.19 -8.18 0.27
C ARG A 89 14.78 -8.08 -1.20
N GLY A 90 15.05 -6.95 -1.85
CA GLY A 90 14.84 -6.80 -3.29
C GLY A 90 13.44 -6.32 -3.69
N PHE A 91 12.75 -5.58 -2.83
CA PHE A 91 11.42 -4.99 -3.10
C PHE A 91 11.44 -3.44 -3.17
N PRO A 92 12.35 -2.81 -3.96
CA PRO A 92 12.54 -1.37 -3.95
C PRO A 92 11.32 -0.58 -4.45
N GLN A 93 10.50 -1.17 -5.33
CA GLN A 93 9.25 -0.53 -5.78
C GLN A 93 8.25 -0.35 -4.62
N ILE A 94 8.10 -1.37 -3.79
CA ILE A 94 7.17 -1.34 -2.64
C ILE A 94 7.69 -0.36 -1.59
N ALA A 95 8.99 -0.37 -1.32
CA ALA A 95 9.66 0.61 -0.47
C ALA A 95 9.43 2.06 -0.96
N ARG A 96 9.59 2.31 -2.27
CA ARG A 96 9.35 3.62 -2.88
C ARG A 96 7.93 4.12 -2.66
N ILE A 97 6.93 3.25 -2.81
CA ILE A 97 5.51 3.60 -2.59
C ILE A 97 5.27 3.99 -1.13
N VAL A 98 5.84 3.22 -0.19
CA VAL A 98 5.71 3.52 1.25
C VAL A 98 6.38 4.85 1.61
N ARG A 99 7.59 5.10 1.11
CA ARG A 99 8.29 6.39 1.31
C ARG A 99 7.48 7.57 0.75
N ALA A 100 6.87 7.42 -0.42
CA ALA A 100 6.04 8.45 -1.02
C ALA A 100 4.79 8.75 -0.15
N GLY A 101 4.17 7.72 0.43
CA GLY A 101 3.03 7.89 1.34
C GLY A 101 3.40 8.63 2.62
N ILE A 102 4.54 8.30 3.24
CA ILE A 102 5.07 9.05 4.41
C ILE A 102 5.32 10.51 4.03
N ALA A 103 5.99 10.76 2.90
CA ALA A 103 6.32 12.12 2.45
C ALA A 103 5.09 12.98 2.14
N ALA A 104 3.95 12.36 1.82
CA ALA A 104 2.69 13.06 1.57
C ALA A 104 1.89 13.38 2.84
N CYS A 105 2.29 12.86 4.01
CA CYS A 105 1.64 13.15 5.27
C CYS A 105 1.99 14.56 5.74
N ARG A 106 0.98 15.42 5.95
CA ARG A 106 1.20 16.78 6.47
C ARG A 106 1.12 16.85 7.99
N ASP A 107 0.37 15.93 8.59
CA ASP A 107 0.15 15.83 10.02
C ASP A 107 -0.17 14.38 10.44
N GLU A 108 -0.31 14.17 11.75
CA GLU A 108 -0.62 12.86 12.33
C GLU A 108 -1.96 12.26 11.83
N ASP A 109 -2.88 13.08 11.34
CA ASP A 109 -4.16 12.59 10.82
C ASP A 109 -3.97 11.98 9.42
N ASP A 110 -3.19 12.64 8.56
CA ASP A 110 -2.75 12.08 7.28
C ASP A 110 -1.97 10.78 7.51
N TYR A 111 -1.08 10.75 8.50
CA TYR A 111 -0.31 9.54 8.83
C TYR A 111 -1.21 8.38 9.29
N ARG A 112 -2.19 8.65 10.17
CA ARG A 112 -3.18 7.62 10.56
C ARG A 112 -3.99 7.12 9.37
N ASN A 113 -4.35 7.98 8.42
CA ASN A 113 -5.00 7.58 7.18
C ASN A 113 -4.08 6.72 6.30
N PHE A 114 -2.80 7.07 6.18
CA PHE A 114 -1.82 6.26 5.46
C PHE A 114 -1.66 4.86 6.07
N VAL A 115 -1.51 4.76 7.40
CA VAL A 115 -1.43 3.47 8.09
C VAL A 115 -2.71 2.64 7.91
N ARG A 116 -3.90 3.26 7.97
CA ARG A 116 -5.18 2.61 7.65
C ARG A 116 -5.23 2.07 6.23
N TRP A 117 -4.71 2.83 5.26
CA TRP A 117 -4.62 2.39 3.88
C TRP A 117 -3.69 1.17 3.72
N LEU A 118 -2.53 1.16 4.39
CA LEU A 118 -1.65 -0.02 4.39
C LEU A 118 -2.32 -1.25 5.03
N ILE A 119 -3.15 -1.07 6.07
CA ILE A 119 -3.95 -2.15 6.66
C ILE A 119 -4.96 -2.69 5.64
N GLN A 120 -5.61 -1.81 4.87
CA GLN A 120 -6.54 -2.22 3.81
C GLN A 120 -5.81 -3.04 2.73
N VAL A 121 -4.64 -2.60 2.28
CA VAL A 121 -3.77 -3.34 1.35
C VAL A 121 -3.44 -4.73 1.90
N ARG A 122 -3.03 -4.82 3.16
CA ARG A 122 -2.74 -6.11 3.81
C ARG A 122 -3.93 -7.04 3.81
N ASN A 123 -5.13 -6.55 4.10
CA ASN A 123 -6.34 -7.37 4.10
C ASN A 123 -6.66 -7.89 2.71
N LEU A 124 -6.49 -7.07 1.67
CA LEU A 124 -6.63 -7.49 0.29
C LEU A 124 -5.63 -8.59 -0.09
N ILE A 125 -4.36 -8.49 0.33
CA ILE A 125 -3.35 -9.54 0.12
C ILE A 125 -3.82 -10.87 0.75
N VAL A 126 -4.32 -10.82 1.99
CA VAL A 126 -4.82 -12.01 2.70
C VAL A 126 -6.00 -12.66 1.96
N PHE A 127 -7.00 -11.86 1.57
CA PHE A 127 -8.16 -12.39 0.86
C PHE A 127 -7.79 -13.02 -0.49
N ARG A 128 -6.85 -12.42 -1.21
CA ARG A 128 -6.37 -12.94 -2.50
C ARG A 128 -5.62 -14.27 -2.32
N ALA A 129 -4.75 -14.37 -1.31
CA ALA A 129 -4.05 -15.61 -0.99
C ALA A 129 -5.01 -16.74 -0.60
N GLN A 130 -6.10 -16.43 0.13
CA GLN A 130 -7.14 -17.40 0.46
C GLN A 130 -7.93 -17.86 -0.78
N ALA A 131 -8.33 -16.92 -1.64
CA ALA A 131 -9.06 -17.22 -2.87
C ALA A 131 -8.25 -18.11 -3.83
N LEU A 132 -6.93 -17.93 -3.91
CA LEU A 132 -6.03 -18.79 -4.69
C LEU A 132 -5.99 -20.22 -4.14
N ARG A 133 -5.89 -20.38 -2.81
CA ARG A 133 -5.87 -21.71 -2.17
C ARG A 133 -7.16 -22.49 -2.41
N HIS A 134 -8.32 -21.83 -2.38
CA HIS A 134 -9.59 -22.48 -2.68
C HIS A 134 -9.68 -22.97 -4.14
N ARG A 135 -9.15 -22.21 -5.11
CA ARG A 135 -9.14 -22.64 -6.52
C ARG A 135 -8.23 -23.83 -6.80
N THR A 136 -7.10 -23.93 -6.10
CA THR A 136 -6.17 -25.06 -6.26
C THR A 136 -6.65 -26.33 -5.57
N SER A 137 -7.51 -26.24 -4.56
CA SER A 137 -8.10 -27.40 -3.88
C SER A 137 -9.28 -28.03 -4.64
N ASP A 138 -9.84 -27.33 -5.63
CA ASP A 138 -10.97 -27.77 -6.45
C ASP A 138 -10.54 -28.37 -7.82
N GLN A 139 -9.24 -28.56 -8.07
CA GLN A 139 -8.75 -29.26 -9.26
C GLN A 139 -8.41 -30.73 -8.92
N PRO A 140 -9.12 -31.73 -9.50
CA PRO A 140 -8.87 -33.15 -9.31
C PRO A 140 -7.60 -33.65 -10.00
#